data_AF-F6B4P5-F1
#
_entry.id   AF-F6B4P5-F1
#
_cell.length_a   1.000
_cell.length_b   1.000
_cell.length_c   1.000
_cell.angle_alpha   90.00
_cell.angle_beta   90.00
_cell.angle_gamma   90.00
#
_symmetry.space_group_name_H-M   'P 1'
#
loop_
_entity.id
_entity.type
_entity.pdbx_description
1 polymer ?
#
loop_
_entity_poly.entity_id
_entity_poly.type
_entity_poly.pdbx_seq_one_letter_code
_entity_poly.pdbx_strand_id
1 'polypeptide(L)' 'MKIDVDKFVQEHQEKITTLVNHSLNRAGDIVNKKVQSGEVGATFQDVLPLMLYEILLTSTVATLRLVADMVNEFKE' A
#
# COMPACT_ATOMS: atom_id res chain seq x y z
N MET A 1 -6.62 -23.73 15.16
CA MET A 1 -5.48 -22.88 14.77
C MET A 1 -5.80 -21.45 15.20
N LYS A 2 -4.99 -20.86 16.08
CA LYS A 2 -5.17 -19.47 16.52
C LYS A 2 -4.00 -18.68 15.95
N ILE A 3 -4.29 -17.79 15.00
CA ILE A 3 -3.30 -16.88 14.43
C ILE A 3 -3.08 -15.76 15.46
N ASP A 4 -1.83 -15.57 15.88
CA ASP A 4 -1.43 -14.46 16.75
C ASP A 4 -1.02 -13.26 15.89
N VAL A 5 -2.00 -12.42 15.58
CA VAL A 5 -1.84 -11.26 14.70
C VAL A 5 -0.88 -10.23 15.33
N ASP A 6 -0.97 -10.02 16.65
CA ASP A 6 -0.16 -9.02 17.34
C ASP A 6 1.32 -9.39 17.29
N LYS A 7 1.64 -10.68 17.53
CA LYS A 7 3.00 -11.19 17.40
C LYS A 7 3.51 -11.07 15.96
N PHE A 8 2.71 -11.46 14.97
CA PHE A 8 3.10 -11.37 13.56
C PHE A 8 3.41 -9.92 13.15
N VAL A 9 2.56 -8.97 13.56
CA VAL A 9 2.78 -7.54 13.29
C VAL A 9 4.05 -7.03 13.95
N GLN A 10 4.32 -7.40 15.22
CA GLN A 10 5.55 -7.03 15.91
C GLN A 10 6.81 -7.56 15.20
N GLU A 11 6.79 -8.83 14.77
CA GLU A 11 7.92 -9.47 14.09
C GLU A 11 8.16 -8.91 12.68
N HIS A 12 7.14 -8.36 12.03
CA HIS A 12 7.20 -7.88 10.63
C HIS A 12 7.05 -6.36 10.48
N GLN A 13 7.10 -5.59 11.57
CA GLN A 13 6.84 -4.14 11.58
C GLN A 13 7.68 -3.36 10.55
N GLU A 14 8.95 -3.73 10.36
CA GLU A 14 9.84 -3.08 9.39
C GLU A 14 9.42 -3.39 7.94
N LYS A 15 9.06 -4.64 7.65
CA LYS A 15 8.54 -5.07 6.34
C LYS A 15 7.22 -4.37 6.02
N ILE A 16 6.33 -4.28 7.01
CA ILE A 16 5.06 -3.55 6.90
C ILE A 16 5.33 -2.08 6.57
N THR A 17 6.20 -1.42 7.33
CA THR A 17 6.57 -0.01 7.10
C THR A 17 7.16 0.21 5.71
N THR A 18 8.04 -0.68 5.26
CA THR A 18 8.65 -0.64 3.93
C THR A 18 7.59 -0.78 2.83
N LEU A 19 6.65 -1.71 2.98
CA LEU A 19 5.55 -1.91 2.04
C LEU A 19 4.65 -0.67 1.96
N VAL A 20 4.33 -0.05 3.09
CA VAL A 20 3.54 1.20 3.13
C VAL A 20 4.27 2.33 2.39
N ASN A 21 5.55 2.55 2.69
CA ASN A 21 6.35 3.58 2.04
C ASN A 21 6.46 3.38 0.53
N HIS A 22 6.73 2.14 0.10
CA HIS A 22 6.75 1.79 -1.32
C HIS A 22 5.39 2.05 -1.98
N SER A 23 4.30 1.79 -1.25
CA SER A 23 2.93 2.01 -1.74
C SER A 23 2.64 3.49 -1.97
N LEU A 24 3.01 4.34 -1.01
CA LEU A 24 2.85 5.79 -1.10
C LEU A 24 3.68 6.39 -2.24
N ASN A 25 4.95 5.96 -2.38
CA ASN A 25 5.83 6.43 -3.45
C ASN A 25 5.27 6.06 -4.83
N ARG A 26 4.81 4.81 -5.00
CA ARG A 26 4.20 4.37 -6.25
C ARG A 26 2.94 5.16 -6.60
N ALA A 27 2.08 5.44 -5.62
CA ALA A 27 0.89 6.27 -5.82
C ALA A 27 1.28 7.68 -6.29
N GLY A 28 2.29 8.28 -5.64
CA GLY A 28 2.85 9.58 -6.05
C GLY A 28 3.38 9.58 -7.49
N ASP A 29 4.14 8.55 -7.87
CA ASP A 29 4.70 8.42 -9.22
C ASP A 29 3.62 8.30 -10.31
N ILE A 30 2.55 7.55 -10.05
CA ILE A 30 1.43 7.38 -10.99
C ILE A 30 0.71 8.71 -11.19
N VAL A 31 0.38 9.40 -10.10
CA VAL A 31 -0.24 10.73 -10.15
C VAL A 31 0.65 11.70 -10.91
N ASN A 32 1.93 11.76 -10.58
CA ASN A 32 2.88 12.69 -11.21
C ASN A 32 2.97 12.48 -12.73
N LYS A 33 3.01 11.22 -13.18
CA LYS A 33 2.99 10.90 -14.62
C LYS A 33 1.71 11.38 -15.31
N LYS A 34 0.55 11.23 -14.67
CA LYS A 34 -0.74 11.67 -15.21
C LYS A 34 -0.89 13.19 -15.25
N VAL A 35 -0.29 13.90 -14.30
CA VAL A 35 -0.18 15.36 -14.35
C VAL A 35 0.74 15.79 -15.49
N GLN A 36 1.89 15.14 -15.66
CA GLN A 36 2.84 15.44 -16.73
C GLN A 36 2.29 15.15 -18.14
N SER A 37 1.43 14.14 -18.30
CA SER A 37 0.76 13.85 -19.57
C SER A 37 -0.40 14.80 -19.88
N GLY A 38 -0.81 15.64 -18.93
CA GLY A 38 -1.98 16.51 -19.04
C GLY A 38 -3.32 15.79 -18.89
N GLU A 39 -3.31 14.49 -18.53
CA GLU A 39 -4.54 13.73 -18.24
C GLU A 39 -5.26 14.20 -16.98
N VAL A 40 -4.51 14.74 -16.02
CA VAL A 40 -5.02 15.23 -14.73
C VAL A 40 -4.49 16.64 -14.50
N GLY A 41 -5.36 17.54 -14.04
CA GLY A 41 -4.95 18.90 -13.69
C GLY A 41 -3.94 18.93 -12.54
N ALA A 42 -3.11 19.97 -12.48
CA ALA A 42 -2.10 20.10 -11.42
C ALA A 42 -2.66 20.65 -10.10
N THR A 43 -3.99 20.85 -10.01
CA THR A 43 -4.60 21.34 -8.77
C THR A 43 -4.74 20.20 -7.77
N PHE A 44 -4.73 20.55 -6.48
CA PHE A 44 -4.96 19.58 -5.42
C PHE A 44 -6.32 18.88 -5.56
N GLN A 45 -7.34 19.57 -6.07
CA GLN A 45 -8.69 19.02 -6.25
C GLN A 45 -8.73 17.93 -7.33
N ASP A 46 -7.93 18.09 -8.38
CA ASP A 46 -7.81 17.09 -9.46
C ASP A 46 -6.96 15.89 -9.02
N VAL A 47 -5.92 16.15 -8.24
CA VAL A 47 -4.92 15.16 -7.83
C VAL A 47 -5.37 14.31 -6.63
N LEU A 48 -6.00 14.93 -5.64
CA LEU A 48 -6.32 14.27 -4.37
C LEU A 48 -7.16 12.99 -4.54
N PRO A 49 -8.26 12.97 -5.33
CA PRO A 49 -9.08 11.77 -5.48
C PRO A 49 -8.28 10.60 -6.07
N LEU A 50 -7.43 10.87 -7.06
CA LEU A 50 -6.57 9.86 -7.68
C LEU A 50 -5.51 9.37 -6.70
N MET A 51 -4.88 10.27 -5.95
CA MET A 51 -3.90 9.91 -4.93
C MET A 51 -4.52 9.01 -3.86
N LEU A 52 -5.71 9.35 -3.35
CA LEU A 52 -6.44 8.54 -2.37
C LEU A 52 -6.81 7.16 -2.93
N TYR A 53 -7.23 7.10 -4.20
CA TYR A 53 -7.53 5.84 -4.87
C TYR A 53 -6.29 4.93 -4.99
N GLU A 54 -5.17 5.47 -5.44
CA GLU A 54 -3.91 4.73 -5.57
C GLU A 54 -3.37 4.27 -4.21
N ILE A 55 -3.48 5.11 -3.18
CA ILE A 55 -3.11 4.75 -1.80
C ILE A 55 -4.00 3.60 -1.30
N LEU A 56 -5.32 3.69 -1.48
CA LEU A 56 -6.26 2.66 -1.06
C LEU A 56 -5.98 1.32 -1.74
N LEU A 57 -5.82 1.32 -3.06
CA LEU A 57 -5.47 0.12 -3.83
C LEU A 57 -4.17 -0.50 -3.34
N THR A 58 -3.12 0.32 -3.22
CA THR A 58 -1.80 -0.21 -2.92
C THR A 58 -1.72 -0.70 -1.46
N SER A 59 -2.36 0.00 -0.52
CA SER A 59 -2.53 -0.45 0.87
C SER A 59 -3.30 -1.78 0.95
N THR A 60 -4.38 -1.93 0.17
CA THR A 60 -5.15 -3.17 0.11
C THR A 60 -4.30 -4.34 -0.36
N VAL A 61 -3.56 -4.18 -1.47
CA VAL A 61 -2.68 -5.22 -2.01
C VAL A 61 -1.56 -5.58 -1.02
N ALA A 62 -0.93 -4.58 -0.40
CA ALA A 62 0.11 -4.80 0.61
C ALA A 62 -0.42 -5.58 1.82
N THR A 63 -1.60 -5.22 2.31
CA THR A 63 -2.27 -5.90 3.42
C THR A 63 -2.62 -7.35 3.06
N LEU A 64 -3.17 -7.60 1.87
CA LEU A 64 -3.48 -8.96 1.40
C LEU A 64 -2.22 -9.83 1.32
N ARG A 65 -1.09 -9.28 0.88
CA ARG A 65 0.20 -9.99 0.88
C ARG A 65 0.66 -10.35 2.29
N LEU A 66 0.61 -9.40 3.22
CA LEU A 66 0.98 -9.65 4.61
C LEU A 66 0.09 -10.71 5.26
N VAL A 67 -1.22 -10.67 4.99
CA VAL A 67 -2.15 -11.69 5.48
C VAL A 67 -1.88 -13.05 4.85
N ALA A 68 -1.54 -13.09 3.56
CA ALA A 68 -1.16 -14.34 2.88
C ALA A 68 0.13 -14.93 3.46
N ASP A 69 1.16 -14.10 3.69
CA ASP A 69 2.40 -14.49 4.34
C ASP A 69 2.13 -15.07 5.73
N MET A 70 1.33 -14.36 6.54
CA MET A 70 0.89 -14.84 7.85
C MET A 70 0.20 -16.20 7.74
N VAL A 71 -0.77 -16.39 6.84
CA VAL A 71 -1.45 -17.69 6.69
C VAL A 71 -0.51 -18.81 6.25
N ASN A 72 0.53 -18.51 5.46
CA ASN A 72 1.48 -19.51 4.98
C ASN A 72 2.52 -19.89 6.05
N GLU A 73 3.04 -18.95 6.82
CA GLU A 73 3.96 -19.21 7.93
C GLU A 73 3.33 -20.10 9.01
N PHE A 74 2.01 -20.04 9.19
CA PHE A 74 1.29 -20.91 10.11
C PHE A 74 0.96 -22.30 9.54
N LYS A 75 1.19 -22.54 8.24
CA LYS A 75 0.98 -23.86 7.60
C LYS A 75 2.24 -24.72 7.57
N GLU A 76 3.42 -24.11 7.68
CA GLU A 76 4.70 -24.80 7.91
C GLU A 76 4.88 -25.15 9.39
#